data_AF-A0A1G6PWW7-F1
#
_entry.id   AF-A0A1G6PWW7-F1
#
_cell.length_a   1.000
_cell.length_b   1.000
_cell.length_c   1.000
_cell.angle_alpha   90.00
_cell.angle_beta   90.00
_cell.angle_gamma   90.00
#
_symmetry.space_group_name_H-M   'P 1'
#
loop_
_entity.id
_entity.type
_entity.pdbx_description
1 polymer ?
#
loop_
_entity_poly.entity_id
_entity_poly.type
_entity_poly.pdbx_seq_one_letter_code
_entity_poly.pdbx_strand_id
1 'polypeptide(L)'
;MAHRQFPDFPVNERQDVEALLTQVGLTSQEFEISDVNGTSSRQVMVRRQRTGAESVYDAGPGTTWIEEFESDLECGLFGQVSA
;
A
#
# COMPACT_ATOMS: atom_id res chain seq x y z
N MET A 1 -11.83 -16.72 -0.05
CA MET A 1 -11.26 -15.39 0.19
C MET A 1 -10.11 -15.22 -0.78
N ALA A 2 -10.22 -14.33 -1.76
CA ALA A 2 -9.14 -14.11 -2.71
C ALA A 2 -8.14 -13.16 -2.06
N HIS A 3 -7.08 -13.70 -1.45
CA HIS A 3 -5.94 -12.92 -1.00
C HIS A 3 -5.08 -12.60 -2.21
N ARG A 4 -5.48 -11.57 -2.94
CA ARG A 4 -4.70 -11.06 -4.07
C ARG A 4 -3.49 -10.36 -3.48
N GLN A 5 -2.30 -10.80 -3.85
CA GLN A 5 -1.05 -10.17 -3.40
C GLN A 5 -0.72 -9.01 -4.32
N PHE A 6 0.11 -8.08 -3.85
CA PHE A 6 0.62 -6.97 -4.65
C PHE A 6 1.00 -7.30 -6.10
N PRO A 7 1.75 -8.38 -6.43
CA PRO A 7 2.07 -8.71 -7.82
C PRO A 7 0.86 -9.01 -8.72
N ASP A 8 -0.29 -9.37 -8.15
CA ASP A 8 -1.53 -9.66 -8.88
C ASP A 8 -2.45 -8.42 -8.96
N PHE A 9 -2.00 -7.27 -8.46
CA PHE A 9 -2.71 -6.00 -8.59
C PHE A 9 -2.64 -5.47 -10.03
N PRO A 10 -3.64 -4.66 -10.45
CA PRO A 10 -3.58 -3.86 -11.67
C PRO A 10 -2.23 -3.19 -11.87
N VAL A 11 -1.75 -3.20 -13.12
CA VAL A 11 -0.42 -2.67 -13.48
C VAL A 11 -0.28 -1.20 -13.08
N ASN A 12 -1.31 -0.39 -13.30
CA ASN A 12 -1.33 1.02 -12.94
C ASN A 12 -1.11 1.22 -11.43
N GLU A 13 -1.87 0.50 -10.58
CA GLU A 13 -1.71 0.60 -9.12
C GLU A 13 -0.32 0.20 -8.67
N ARG A 14 0.25 -0.86 -9.25
CA ARG A 14 1.61 -1.29 -8.92
C ARG A 14 2.63 -0.21 -9.25
N GLN A 15 2.53 0.39 -10.44
CA GLN A 15 3.43 1.46 -10.86
C GLN A 15 3.30 2.70 -9.97
N ASP A 16 2.08 3.10 -9.61
CA ASP A 16 1.83 4.26 -8.74
C ASP A 16 2.42 4.02 -7.33
N VAL A 17 2.20 2.84 -6.74
CA VAL A 17 2.76 2.47 -5.44
C VAL A 17 4.29 2.39 -5.48
N GLU A 18 4.86 1.78 -6.52
CA GLU A 18 6.32 1.70 -6.67
C GLU A 18 6.96 3.09 -6.84
N ALA A 19 6.32 3.99 -7.59
CA ALA A 19 6.78 5.36 -7.76
C ALA A 19 6.74 6.14 -6.44
N LEU A 20 5.61 6.05 -5.71
CA LEU A 20 5.44 6.66 -4.39
C LEU A 20 6.52 6.19 -3.40
N LEU A 21 6.70 4.87 -3.28
CA LEU A 21 7.70 4.29 -2.40
C LEU A 21 9.12 4.74 -2.78
N THR A 22 9.44 4.75 -4.07
CA THR A 22 10.74 5.22 -4.56
C THR A 22 10.98 6.69 -4.23
N GLN A 23 9.96 7.54 -4.34
CA GLN A 23 10.05 8.97 -4.02
C GLN A 23 10.38 9.21 -2.54
N VAL A 24 9.87 8.37 -1.65
CA VAL A 24 10.17 8.39 -0.22
C VAL A 24 11.42 7.55 0.15
N GLY A 25 12.17 7.03 -0.82
CA GLY A 25 13.37 6.23 -0.56
C GLY A 25 13.10 4.86 0.07
N LEU A 26 11.89 4.33 -0.11
CA LEU A 26 11.45 3.01 0.35
C LEU A 26 11.27 2.05 -0.84
N THR A 27 11.11 0.77 -0.55
CA THR A 27 10.86 -0.25 -1.57
C THR A 27 9.62 -1.08 -1.26
N SER A 28 8.91 -1.53 -2.29
CA SER A 28 7.75 -2.42 -2.13
C SER A 28 8.09 -3.73 -1.39
N GLN A 29 9.35 -4.17 -1.38
CA GLN A 29 9.81 -5.33 -0.62
C GLN A 29 9.79 -5.12 0.90
N GLU A 30 9.89 -3.87 1.37
CA GLU A 30 9.73 -3.55 2.80
C GLU A 30 8.27 -3.61 3.26
N PHE A 31 7.34 -3.70 2.32
CA PHE A 31 5.91 -3.68 2.55
C PHE A 31 5.27 -5.01 2.15
N GLU A 32 4.35 -5.48 2.96
CA GLU A 32 3.45 -6.57 2.66
C GLU A 32 2.11 -5.95 2.27
N ILE A 33 1.80 -6.00 0.97
CA ILE A 33 0.57 -5.44 0.41
C ILE A 33 -0.31 -6.57 -0.09
N SER A 34 -1.54 -6.64 0.41
CA SER A 34 -2.48 -7.71 0.06
C SER A 34 -3.93 -7.29 0.23
N ASP A 35 -4.81 -7.87 -0.60
CA ASP A 35 -6.25 -7.68 -0.46
C ASP A 35 -6.80 -8.51 0.71
N VAL A 36 -7.54 -7.84 1.60
CA VAL A 36 -8.19 -8.42 2.78
C VAL A 36 -9.62 -8.84 2.48
N ASN A 37 -10.33 -8.00 1.72
CA ASN A 37 -11.72 -8.20 1.33
C ASN A 37 -11.85 -8.08 -0.19
N GLY A 38 -12.66 -8.96 -0.79
CA GLY A 38 -12.76 -9.14 -2.24
C GLY A 38 -13.60 -8.09 -2.97
N THR A 39 -14.09 -8.47 -4.15
CA THR A 39 -14.63 -7.64 -5.25
C THR A 39 -15.75 -6.63 -4.95
N SER A 40 -16.40 -6.64 -3.79
CA SER A 40 -17.50 -5.71 -3.48
C SER A 40 -17.09 -4.54 -2.57
N SER A 41 -16.01 -4.71 -1.81
CA SER A 41 -15.39 -3.68 -0.97
C SER A 41 -13.93 -4.08 -0.83
N ARG A 42 -13.17 -3.84 -1.92
CA ARG A 42 -11.77 -4.24 -1.97
C ARG A 42 -11.03 -3.46 -0.90
N GLN A 43 -10.41 -4.15 0.04
CA GLN A 43 -9.59 -3.52 1.06
C GLN A 43 -8.16 -3.98 0.91
N VAL A 44 -7.23 -3.04 0.90
CA VAL A 44 -5.80 -3.30 0.76
C VAL A 44 -5.16 -3.11 2.13
N MET A 45 -4.62 -4.18 2.69
CA MET A 45 -3.75 -4.10 3.84
C MET A 45 -2.33 -3.83 3.37
N VAL A 46 -1.73 -2.79 3.90
CA VAL A 46 -0.32 -2.45 3.73
C VAL A 46 0.35 -2.57 5.08
N ARG A 47 1.40 -3.39 5.15
CA ARG A 47 2.16 -3.59 6.39
C ARG A 47 3.64 -3.44 6.14
N ARG A 48 4.30 -2.53 6.86
CA ARG A 48 5.76 -2.40 6.80
C ARG A 48 6.40 -3.46 7.68
N GLN A 49 7.20 -4.34 7.08
CA GLN A 49 7.85 -5.45 7.80
C GLN A 49 8.86 -4.96 8.86
N ARG A 50 9.55 -3.85 8.57
CA ARG A 50 10.61 -3.30 9.45
C ARG A 50 10.07 -2.81 10.80
N THR A 51 8.94 -2.11 10.78
CA THR A 51 8.36 -1.48 11.98
C THR A 51 7.18 -2.26 12.54
N GLY A 52 6.60 -3.16 11.74
CA GLY A 52 5.37 -3.87 12.06
C GLY A 52 4.12 -3.00 11.93
N ALA A 53 4.25 -1.74 11.50
CA ALA A 53 3.12 -0.84 11.28
C ALA A 53 2.27 -1.37 10.12
N GLU A 54 0.97 -1.48 10.35
CA GLU A 54 -0.02 -1.91 9.35
C GLU A 54 -1.15 -0.90 9.28
N SER A 55 -1.69 -0.73 8.07
CA SER A 55 -2.88 0.06 7.80
C SER A 55 -3.72 -0.65 6.75
N VAL A 56 -5.04 -0.47 6.82
CA VAL A 56 -6.00 -1.07 5.91
C VAL A 56 -6.76 0.04 5.22
N TYR A 57 -6.68 0.08 3.91
CA TYR A 57 -7.30 1.09 3.08
C TYR A 57 -8.46 0.52 2.28
N ASP A 58 -9.48 1.34 2.04
CA ASP A 58 -10.54 0.98 1.11
C ASP A 58 -10.09 1.31 -0.32
N ALA A 59 -9.87 0.27 -1.12
CA ALA A 59 -9.42 0.41 -2.50
C ALA A 59 -10.52 0.79 -3.47
N GLY A 60 -11.80 0.76 -3.05
CA GLY A 60 -12.95 1.30 -3.79
C GLY A 60 -12.95 1.03 -5.31
N PRO A 61 -13.68 1.84 -6.09
CA PRO A 61 -13.46 1.96 -7.52
C PRO A 61 -12.34 2.98 -7.79
N GLY A 62 -11.11 2.53 -7.97
CA GLY A 62 -9.99 3.38 -8.43
C GLY A 62 -8.73 3.24 -7.59
N THR A 63 -7.95 4.33 -7.52
CA THR A 63 -6.64 4.41 -6.85
C THR A 63 -6.68 5.20 -5.55
N THR A 64 -7.87 5.47 -5.00
CA THR A 64 -8.05 6.34 -3.82
C THR A 64 -7.25 5.89 -2.60
N TRP A 65 -7.08 4.58 -2.42
CA TRP A 65 -6.26 4.06 -1.33
C TRP A 65 -4.78 4.44 -1.43
N ILE A 66 -4.26 4.70 -2.64
CA ILE A 66 -2.87 5.08 -2.86
C ILE A 66 -2.64 6.52 -2.36
N GLU A 67 -3.62 7.41 -2.52
CA GLU A 67 -3.57 8.78 -2.02
C GLU A 67 -3.54 8.81 -0.48
N GLU A 68 -4.40 7.99 0.16
CA GLU A 68 -4.39 7.84 1.62
C GLU A 68 -3.08 7.23 2.12
N PHE A 69 -2.55 6.24 1.38
CA PHE A 69 -1.27 5.61 1.68
C PHE A 69 -0.09 6.58 1.57
N GLU A 70 -0.07 7.45 0.55
CA GLU A 70 0.90 8.54 0.42
C GLU A 70 0.85 9.46 1.65
N SER A 71 -0.34 9.92 2.02
CA SER A 71 -0.51 10.83 3.17
C SER A 71 -0.02 10.20 4.48
N ASP A 72 -0.30 8.92 4.69
CA ASP A 72 0.18 8.17 5.86
C ASP A 72 1.70 7.97 5.86
N LEU A 73 2.31 7.74 4.69
CA LEU A 73 3.76 7.68 4.55
C LEU A 73 4.40 9.03 4.89
N GLU A 74 3.86 10.14 4.38
CA GLU A 74 4.34 11.49 4.66
C GLU A 74 4.14 11.87 6.13
N CYS A 75 3.03 11.46 6.74
CA CYS A 75 2.79 11.63 8.17
C CYS A 75 3.66 10.71 9.05
N GLY A 76 4.38 9.76 8.46
CA GLY A 76 5.28 8.85 9.16
C GLY A 76 4.59 7.71 9.89
N LEU A 77 3.37 7.32 9.49
CA LEU A 77 2.62 6.19 10.07
C LEU A 77 3.44 4.89 9.98
N PHE A 78 4.12 4.67 8.86
CA PHE A 78 4.97 3.51 8.64
C PHE A 78 6.38 3.67 9.24
N GLY A 79 6.59 4.66 10.11
CA GLY A 79 7.86 5.03 10.71
C GLY A 79 8.66 6.00 9.85
N GLN A 80 9.65 6.63 10.47
CA GLN A 80 10.42 7.73 9.87
C GLN A 80 10.99 7.33 8.50
N VAL A 81 10.50 8.01 7.47
CA VAL A 81 11.09 8.03 6.14
C VAL A 81 12.34 8.87 6.28
N SER A 82 13.51 8.26 6.17
CA SER A 82 14.77 9.00 6.27
C SER A 82 14.94 9.82 5.00
N ALA A 83 14.62 11.11 5.09
CA ALA A 83 15.00 12.14 4.12
C ALA A 83 16.52 12.25 3.99
#